data_AF-A0A8W7Q2J2-F1
#
_entry.id   AF-A0A8W7Q2J2-F1
#
_cell.length_a   1.000
_cell.length_b   1.000
_cell.length_c   1.000
_cell.angle_alpha   90.00
_cell.angle_beta   90.00
_cell.angle_gamma   90.00
#
_symmetry.space_group_name_H-M   'P 1'
#
loop_
_entity.id
_entity.type
_entity.pdbx_description
1 polymer ?
#
loop_
_entity_poly.entity_id
_entity_poly.type
_entity_poly.pdbx_seq_one_letter_code
_entity_poly.pdbx_strand_id
1 'polypeptide(L)'
;MAAFHIRSKAWSGMIFRDANGHFGPYGGVYVAETLMAALDELKNEYERVKADPTFWEEFRHELKHYVGRPSPIYHAKRWSEQLGGAQIFFKREDLNHTGAHKISNAIGQALLARRMGKKRVIAETGAGQHGVATATVAARYGM
;
A
#
# COMPACT_ATOMS: atom_id res chain seq x y z
N MET A 1 -1.06 35.96 -2.48
CA MET A 1 -0.41 35.02 -3.42
C MET A 1 1.00 34.75 -2.92
N ALA A 2 1.28 33.54 -2.44
CA ALA A 2 2.63 33.06 -2.19
C ALA A 2 2.74 31.67 -2.82
N ALA A 3 3.19 31.64 -4.08
CA ALA A 3 3.46 30.41 -4.80
C ALA A 3 4.70 29.76 -4.17
N PHE A 4 4.51 28.62 -3.50
CA PHE A 4 5.62 27.74 -3.13
C PHE A 4 6.21 27.15 -4.41
N HIS A 5 7.31 27.74 -4.86
CA HIS A 5 8.10 27.24 -5.97
C HIS A 5 8.98 26.09 -5.46
N ILE A 6 8.47 24.85 -5.52
CA ILE A 6 9.29 23.66 -5.28
C ILE A 6 10.23 23.51 -6.47
N ARG A 7 11.44 24.05 -6.36
CA ARG A 7 12.53 23.75 -7.30
C ARG A 7 12.87 22.27 -7.16
N SER A 8 12.78 21.54 -8.28
CA SER A 8 13.18 20.14 -8.43
C SER A 8 14.69 19.99 -8.20
N LYS A 9 15.13 19.84 -6.95
CA LYS A 9 16.40 19.18 -6.67
C LYS A 9 16.14 17.68 -6.81
N ALA A 10 16.64 17.10 -7.89
CA ALA A 10 16.73 15.65 -8.03
C ALA A 10 17.49 15.09 -6.81
N TRP A 11 16.86 14.18 -6.10
CA TRP A 11 17.41 13.53 -4.90
C TRP A 11 18.47 12.52 -5.35
N SER A 12 19.72 12.98 -5.50
CA SER A 12 20.86 12.12 -5.82
C SER A 12 21.16 11.22 -4.60
N GLY A 13 20.86 9.91 -4.74
CA GLY A 13 21.06 8.91 -3.67
C GLY A 13 19.85 7.99 -3.41
N MET A 14 18.71 8.22 -4.06
CA MET A 14 17.56 7.32 -3.89
C MET A 14 17.73 6.08 -4.77
N ILE A 15 17.85 4.91 -4.15
CA ILE A 15 17.88 3.62 -4.85
C ILE A 15 16.46 3.35 -5.36
N PHE A 16 16.23 3.65 -6.63
CA PHE A 16 15.03 3.25 -7.33
C PHE A 16 15.21 1.89 -7.96
N ARG A 17 14.09 1.19 -8.13
CA ARG A 17 14.04 -0.04 -8.88
C ARG A 17 14.36 0.22 -10.36
N ASP A 18 15.19 -0.61 -10.97
CA ASP A 18 15.38 -0.61 -12.42
C ASP A 18 14.18 -1.23 -13.17
N ALA A 19 14.25 -1.26 -14.50
CA ALA A 19 13.18 -1.83 -15.35
C ALA A 19 12.95 -3.34 -15.13
N ASN A 20 13.99 -4.04 -14.67
CA ASN A 20 14.02 -5.48 -14.41
C ASN A 20 13.58 -5.84 -12.99
N GLY A 21 13.29 -4.82 -12.16
CA GLY A 21 12.80 -5.04 -10.81
C GLY A 21 13.87 -4.98 -9.72
N HIS A 22 15.12 -4.60 -10.03
CA HIS A 22 16.22 -4.63 -9.08
C HIS A 22 16.47 -3.27 -8.40
N PHE A 23 16.78 -3.32 -7.11
CA PHE A 23 17.34 -2.24 -6.32
C PHE A 23 18.82 -2.56 -6.05
N GLY A 24 19.71 -2.13 -6.95
CA GLY A 24 21.11 -2.59 -6.93
C GLY A 24 21.16 -4.12 -7.16
N PRO A 25 21.84 -4.92 -6.32
CA PRO A 25 21.90 -6.38 -6.49
C PRO A 25 20.67 -7.14 -5.96
N TYR A 26 19.68 -6.46 -5.38
CA TYR A 26 18.52 -7.08 -4.73
C TYR A 26 17.25 -6.89 -5.55
N GLY A 27 16.23 -7.75 -5.38
CA GLY A 27 14.96 -7.66 -6.09
C GLY A 27 14.93 -8.56 -7.32
N GLY A 28 14.36 -8.09 -8.43
CA GLY A 28 14.21 -8.90 -9.64
C GLY A 28 13.03 -9.89 -9.58
N VAL A 29 12.96 -10.76 -10.58
CA VAL A 29 11.90 -11.77 -10.73
C VAL A 29 12.54 -13.14 -10.88
N TYR A 30 12.50 -13.94 -9.81
CA TYR A 30 13.04 -15.30 -9.77
C TYR A 30 11.89 -16.29 -9.53
N VAL A 31 11.18 -16.64 -10.60
CA VAL A 31 9.96 -17.45 -10.55
C VAL A 31 9.98 -18.48 -11.68
N ALA A 32 9.09 -19.47 -11.59
CA ALA A 32 8.90 -20.42 -12.69
C ALA A 32 8.31 -19.72 -13.92
N GLU A 33 8.71 -20.16 -15.12
CA GLU A 33 8.25 -19.63 -16.40
C GLU A 33 6.71 -19.58 -16.50
N THR A 34 6.04 -20.56 -15.91
CA THR A 34 4.57 -20.65 -15.87
C THR A 34 3.88 -19.47 -15.18
N LEU A 35 4.60 -18.67 -14.40
CA LEU A 35 4.08 -17.48 -13.71
C LEU A 35 4.38 -16.16 -14.46
N MET A 36 5.28 -16.18 -15.44
CA MET A 36 5.76 -14.95 -16.11
C MET A 36 4.62 -14.17 -16.75
N ALA A 37 3.75 -14.85 -17.51
CA ALA A 37 2.61 -14.20 -18.18
C ALA A 37 1.65 -13.51 -17.19
N ALA A 38 1.40 -14.12 -16.03
CA ALA A 38 0.53 -13.53 -15.00
C ALA A 38 1.17 -12.31 -14.32
N LEU A 39 2.48 -12.36 -14.07
CA LEU A 39 3.22 -11.24 -13.50
C LEU A 39 3.33 -10.07 -14.47
N ASP A 40 3.52 -10.33 -15.76
CA ASP A 40 3.53 -9.29 -16.79
C ASP A 40 2.16 -8.65 -16.97
N GLU A 41 1.07 -9.44 -16.96
CA GLU A 41 -0.30 -8.91 -16.96
C GLU A 41 -0.51 -7.95 -15.77
N LEU A 42 -0.13 -8.39 -14.56
CA LEU A 42 -0.24 -7.58 -13.34
C LEU A 42 0.61 -6.31 -13.40
N LYS A 43 1.87 -6.40 -13.84
CA LYS A 43 2.78 -5.26 -14.00
C LYS A 43 2.20 -4.24 -14.96
N ASN A 44 1.73 -4.70 -16.12
CA ASN A 44 1.20 -3.83 -17.16
C ASN A 44 -0.09 -3.13 -16.75
N GLU A 45 -0.99 -3.83 -16.03
CA GLU A 45 -2.17 -3.17 -15.49
C GLU A 45 -1.82 -2.20 -14.36
N TYR A 46 -0.88 -2.57 -13.48
CA TYR A 46 -0.42 -1.68 -12.42
C TYR A 46 0.13 -0.36 -12.97
N GLU A 47 1.00 -0.41 -14.00
CA GLU A 47 1.52 0.82 -14.61
C GLU A 47 0.42 1.66 -15.28
N ARG A 48 -0.62 1.02 -15.84
CA ARG A 48 -1.81 1.72 -16.37
C ARG A 48 -2.58 2.43 -15.26
N VAL A 49 -2.99 1.73 -14.20
CA VAL A 49 -3.81 2.34 -13.13
C VAL A 49 -3.03 3.37 -12.32
N LYS A 50 -1.70 3.23 -12.23
CA LYS A 50 -0.84 4.21 -11.57
C LYS A 50 -0.90 5.58 -12.26
N ALA A 51 -1.08 5.61 -13.57
CA ALA A 51 -1.25 6.84 -14.35
C ALA A 51 -2.71 7.34 -14.40
N ASP A 52 -3.67 6.55 -13.93
CA ASP A 52 -5.11 6.88 -14.00
C ASP A 52 -5.59 7.62 -12.72
N PRO A 53 -6.00 8.90 -12.83
CA PRO A 53 -6.50 9.67 -11.70
C PRO A 53 -7.75 9.07 -11.05
N THR A 54 -8.62 8.40 -11.82
CA THR A 54 -9.88 7.83 -11.32
C THR A 54 -9.63 6.67 -10.36
N PHE A 55 -8.56 5.88 -10.61
CA PHE A 55 -8.15 4.82 -9.70
C PHE A 55 -7.73 5.40 -8.35
N TRP A 56 -6.94 6.47 -8.38
CA TRP A 56 -6.48 7.14 -7.17
C TRP A 56 -7.60 7.86 -6.42
N GLU A 57 -8.60 8.37 -7.13
CA GLU A 57 -9.81 8.94 -6.51
C GLU A 57 -10.58 7.87 -5.74
N GLU A 58 -10.89 6.74 -6.37
CA GLU A 58 -11.56 5.61 -5.72
C GLU A 58 -10.73 5.07 -4.54
N PHE A 59 -9.42 4.86 -4.75
CA PHE A 59 -8.52 4.41 -3.69
C PHE A 59 -8.50 5.37 -2.49
N ARG A 60 -8.40 6.68 -2.71
CA ARG A 60 -8.43 7.67 -1.62
C ARG A 60 -9.78 7.74 -0.94
N HIS A 61 -10.87 7.61 -1.69
CA HIS A 61 -12.21 7.52 -1.13
C HIS A 61 -12.33 6.32 -0.18
N GLU A 62 -11.88 5.14 -0.62
CA GLU A 62 -11.85 3.91 0.18
C GLU A 62 -10.96 4.05 1.42
N LEU A 63 -9.77 4.62 1.27
CA LEU A 63 -8.89 4.89 2.39
C LEU A 63 -9.54 5.81 3.44
N LYS A 64 -10.26 6.85 3.01
CA LYS A 64 -10.89 7.80 3.91
C LYS A 64 -12.15 7.24 4.57
N HIS A 65 -13.04 6.67 3.77
CA HIS A 65 -14.41 6.35 4.21
C HIS A 65 -14.59 4.91 4.66
N TYR A 66 -13.77 3.97 4.19
CA TYR A 66 -13.83 2.56 4.62
C TYR A 66 -12.70 2.19 5.59
N VAL A 67 -11.46 2.60 5.29
CA VAL A 67 -10.30 2.28 6.15
C VAL A 67 -10.23 3.18 7.38
N GLY A 68 -10.65 4.45 7.27
CA GLY A 68 -10.57 5.43 8.36
C GLY A 68 -9.28 6.27 8.36
N ARG A 69 -8.67 6.50 7.20
CA ARG A 69 -7.47 7.33 7.05
C ARG A 69 -7.80 8.83 6.98
N PRO A 70 -6.86 9.72 7.38
CA PRO A 70 -5.53 9.42 7.91
C PRO A 70 -5.56 8.95 9.38
N SER A 71 -4.70 7.98 9.71
CA SER A 71 -4.46 7.60 11.10
C SER A 71 -3.72 8.72 11.86
N PRO A 72 -4.06 9.00 13.13
CA PRO A 72 -3.43 10.06 13.90
C PRO A 72 -1.96 9.75 14.25
N ILE A 73 -1.19 10.81 14.49
CA ILE A 73 0.11 10.74 15.15
C ILE A 73 -0.12 11.05 16.63
N TYR A 74 0.08 10.06 17.49
CA TYR A 74 -0.20 10.17 18.92
C TYR A 74 1.08 10.39 19.72
N HIS A 75 1.18 11.50 20.47
CA HIS A 75 2.28 11.71 21.40
C HIS A 75 2.11 10.83 22.65
N ALA A 76 2.97 9.84 22.81
CA ALA A 76 2.98 8.92 23.94
C ALA A 76 3.71 9.52 25.15
N LYS A 77 3.13 10.57 25.76
CA LYS A 77 3.75 11.36 26.84
C LYS A 77 4.37 10.52 27.96
N ARG A 78 3.64 9.54 28.48
CA ARG A 78 4.13 8.65 29.55
C ARG A 78 5.37 7.87 29.15
N TRP A 79 5.46 7.43 27.89
CA TRP A 79 6.65 6.77 27.36
C TRP A 79 7.81 7.74 27.18
N SER A 80 7.55 8.95 26.68
CA SER A 80 8.56 10.01 26.57
C SER A 80 9.16 10.34 27.94
N GLU A 81 8.32 10.49 28.97
CA GLU A 81 8.72 10.76 30.35
C GLU A 81 9.53 9.59 30.93
N GLN A 82 9.04 8.36 30.80
CA GLN A 82 9.70 7.18 31.36
C GLN A 82 11.08 6.91 30.74
N LEU A 83 11.28 7.20 29.45
CA LEU A 83 12.57 7.04 28.77
C LEU A 83 13.52 8.22 28.99
N GLY A 84 13.03 9.37 29.48
CA GLY A 84 13.83 10.51 29.90
C GLY A 84 14.62 11.23 28.79
N GLY A 85 14.29 10.98 27.52
CA GLY A 85 15.06 11.48 26.38
C GLY A 85 14.18 11.98 25.23
N ALA A 86 14.23 11.27 24.11
CA ALA A 86 13.46 11.63 22.92
C ALA A 86 11.94 11.60 23.16
N GLN A 87 11.20 12.43 22.43
CA GLN A 87 9.74 12.40 22.42
C GLN A 87 9.24 11.24 21.56
N ILE A 88 8.37 10.40 22.12
CA ILE A 88 7.88 9.19 21.45
C ILE A 88 6.51 9.44 20.83
N PHE A 89 6.40 9.26 19.51
CA PHE A 89 5.14 9.39 18.78
C PHE A 89 4.76 8.07 18.09
N PHE A 90 3.50 7.67 18.22
CA PHE A 90 2.96 6.50 17.54
C PHE A 90 2.17 6.90 16.31
N LYS A 91 2.52 6.33 15.15
CA LYS A 91 1.66 6.33 13.96
C LYS A 91 0.58 5.28 14.16
N ARG A 92 -0.66 5.71 14.42
CA ARG A 92 -1.74 4.85 14.91
C ARG A 92 -2.43 4.00 13.81
N GLU A 93 -1.67 3.21 13.07
CA GLU A 93 -2.20 2.28 12.06
C GLU A 93 -3.04 1.15 12.66
N ASP A 94 -2.97 0.95 13.98
CA ASP A 94 -3.85 0.07 14.75
C ASP A 94 -5.32 0.52 14.71
N LEU A 95 -5.59 1.80 14.41
CA LEU A 95 -6.95 2.34 14.31
C LEU A 95 -7.59 2.15 12.93
N ASN A 96 -6.85 1.62 11.95
CA ASN A 96 -7.43 1.31 10.66
C ASN A 96 -8.53 0.24 10.83
N HIS A 97 -9.54 0.25 9.95
CA HIS A 97 -10.46 -0.88 9.84
C HIS A 97 -9.66 -2.19 9.67
N THR A 98 -10.13 -3.27 10.29
CA THR A 98 -9.40 -4.55 10.53
C THR A 98 -8.22 -4.49 11.53
N GLY A 99 -7.91 -3.34 12.12
CA GLY A 99 -6.92 -3.22 13.20
C GLY A 99 -5.45 -3.26 12.76
N ALA A 100 -5.15 -3.12 11.46
CA ALA A 100 -3.79 -3.22 10.96
C ALA A 100 -3.54 -2.36 9.71
N HIS A 101 -2.27 -2.06 9.43
CA HIS A 101 -1.87 -1.37 8.19
C HIS A 101 -2.13 -2.17 6.90
N LYS A 102 -2.35 -3.49 7.01
CA LYS A 102 -2.48 -4.40 5.87
C LYS A 102 -3.72 -4.12 5.00
N ILE A 103 -4.78 -3.55 5.58
CA ILE A 103 -6.01 -3.22 4.86
C ILE A 103 -5.80 -2.22 3.73
N SER A 104 -4.86 -1.27 3.86
CA SER A 104 -4.58 -0.29 2.81
C SER A 104 -4.03 -0.94 1.54
N ASN A 105 -3.13 -1.92 1.69
CA ASN A 105 -2.65 -2.72 0.56
C ASN A 105 -3.75 -3.60 -0.01
N ALA A 106 -4.53 -4.27 0.85
CA ALA A 106 -5.62 -5.14 0.42
C ALA A 106 -6.67 -4.38 -0.43
N ILE A 107 -7.03 -3.15 -0.04
CA ILE A 107 -7.92 -2.28 -0.83
C ILE A 107 -7.31 -2.00 -2.21
N GLY A 108 -6.05 -1.58 -2.28
CA GLY A 108 -5.40 -1.26 -3.55
C GLY A 108 -5.34 -2.47 -4.49
N GLN A 109 -4.97 -3.64 -3.97
CA GLN A 109 -4.91 -4.89 -4.74
C GLN A 109 -6.31 -5.36 -5.17
N ALA A 110 -7.33 -5.22 -4.32
CA ALA A 110 -8.70 -5.57 -4.68
C ALA A 110 -9.25 -4.63 -5.77
N LEU A 111 -9.01 -3.33 -5.69
CA LEU A 111 -9.39 -2.39 -6.75
C LEU A 111 -8.70 -2.76 -8.07
N LEU A 112 -7.40 -3.08 -8.02
CA LEU A 112 -6.65 -3.55 -9.19
C LEU A 112 -7.24 -4.84 -9.77
N ALA A 113 -7.55 -5.83 -8.93
CA ALA A 113 -8.17 -7.08 -9.36
C ALA A 113 -9.54 -6.86 -10.05
N ARG A 114 -10.38 -5.93 -9.54
CA ARG A 114 -11.63 -5.53 -10.21
C ARG A 114 -11.38 -4.93 -11.57
N ARG A 115 -10.39 -4.05 -11.69
CA ARG A 115 -10.00 -3.41 -12.96
C ARG A 115 -9.52 -4.43 -13.99
N MET A 116 -8.78 -5.43 -13.53
CA MET A 116 -8.36 -6.59 -14.33
C MET A 116 -9.52 -7.56 -14.66
N GLY A 117 -10.76 -7.28 -14.23
CA GLY A 117 -11.92 -8.15 -14.43
C GLY A 117 -11.87 -9.47 -13.65
N LYS A 118 -10.97 -9.60 -12.65
CA LYS A 118 -10.84 -10.81 -11.86
C LYS A 118 -11.97 -10.87 -10.83
N LYS A 119 -12.69 -11.99 -10.81
CA LYS A 119 -13.84 -12.24 -9.91
C LYS A 119 -13.47 -12.98 -8.64
N ARG A 120 -12.19 -13.31 -8.46
CA ARG A 120 -11.69 -14.11 -7.34
C ARG A 120 -10.30 -13.64 -6.97
N VAL A 121 -10.06 -13.49 -5.67
CA VAL A 121 -8.74 -13.21 -5.10
C VAL A 121 -8.31 -14.36 -4.18
N ILE A 122 -7.02 -14.65 -4.18
CA ILE A 122 -6.40 -15.60 -3.25
C ILE A 122 -5.27 -14.91 -2.51
N ALA A 123 -5.04 -15.33 -1.28
CA ALA A 123 -3.90 -14.92 -0.49
C ALA A 123 -3.55 -16.01 0.51
N GLU A 124 -2.26 -16.20 0.76
CA GLU A 124 -1.76 -16.98 1.88
C GLU A 124 -1.82 -16.19 3.19
N THR A 125 -1.88 -16.87 4.33
CA THR A 125 -1.71 -16.19 5.62
C THR A 125 -1.09 -17.11 6.66
N GLY A 126 -0.16 -16.57 7.44
CA GLY A 126 0.37 -17.23 8.64
C GLY A 126 -0.52 -16.92 9.84
N ALA A 127 -0.15 -15.90 10.62
CA ALA A 127 -0.89 -15.47 11.81
C ALA A 127 -2.33 -14.93 11.55
N GLY A 128 -2.74 -14.77 10.28
CA GLY A 128 -4.13 -14.48 9.92
C GLY A 128 -4.46 -13.04 9.55
N GLN A 129 -3.67 -12.05 10.00
CA GLN A 129 -3.99 -10.62 9.78
C GLN A 129 -4.07 -10.21 8.29
N HIS A 130 -3.23 -10.80 7.43
CA HIS A 130 -3.34 -10.56 5.99
C HIS A 130 -4.59 -11.23 5.41
N GLY A 131 -4.87 -12.48 5.80
CA GLY A 131 -6.08 -13.20 5.36
C GLY A 131 -7.36 -12.47 5.76
N VAL A 132 -7.44 -11.92 6.98
CA VAL A 132 -8.57 -11.10 7.43
C VAL A 132 -8.73 -9.84 6.59
N ALA A 133 -7.64 -9.13 6.29
CA ALA A 133 -7.69 -7.94 5.43
C ALA A 133 -8.17 -8.30 4.02
N THR A 134 -7.63 -9.38 3.43
CA THR A 134 -8.01 -9.86 2.09
C THR A 134 -9.48 -10.32 2.03
N ALA A 135 -9.93 -11.08 3.03
CA ALA A 135 -11.34 -11.52 3.12
C ALA A 135 -12.30 -10.33 3.30
N THR A 136 -11.90 -9.33 4.09
CA THR A 136 -12.69 -8.11 4.31
C THR A 136 -12.91 -7.34 2.99
N VAL A 137 -11.86 -7.19 2.18
CA VAL A 137 -11.99 -6.48 0.89
C VAL A 137 -12.70 -7.33 -0.16
N ALA A 138 -12.52 -8.65 -0.15
CA ALA A 138 -13.26 -9.56 -1.03
C ALA A 138 -14.77 -9.47 -0.76
N ALA A 139 -15.17 -9.53 0.51
CA ALA A 139 -16.57 -9.37 0.91
C ALA A 139 -17.14 -8.00 0.51
N ARG A 140 -16.37 -6.91 0.68
CA ARG A 140 -16.76 -5.56 0.27
C ARG A 140 -17.07 -5.45 -1.22
N TYR A 141 -16.27 -6.12 -2.06
CA TYR A 141 -16.35 -5.97 -3.52
C TYR A 141 -17.06 -7.11 -4.23
N GLY A 142 -17.59 -8.11 -3.51
CA GLY A 142 -18.29 -9.24 -4.09
C GLY A 142 -17.40 -10.15 -4.94
N MET A 143 -16.20 -10.47 -4.41
CA MET A 143 -15.22 -11.38 -5.03
C MET A 143 -15.23 -12.78 -4.42
#